data_AF-A0A352YX24-F1
#
_entry.id   AF-A0A352YX24-F1
#
_cell.length_a   1.000
_cell.length_b   1.000
_cell.length_c   1.000
_cell.angle_alpha   90.00
_cell.angle_beta   90.00
_cell.angle_gamma   90.00
#
_symmetry.space_group_name_H-M   'P 1'
#
loop_
_entity.id
_entity.type
_entity.pdbx_description
1 polymer ?
#
loop_
_entity_poly.entity_id
_entity_poly.type
_entity_poly.pdbx_seq_one_letter_code
_entity_poly.pdbx_strand_id
1 'polypeptide(L)'
;MAKYIVEVYHSPDKIECLRTIQIFLSSGSHFLTHADWGCLDGEHKAWFIMDVDRKEEALRIVPSFYRKNTKIIKLSRFNLQEVENLLKQHEI
;
A
#
# COMPACT_ATOMS: atom_id res chain seq x y z
N MET A 1 -10.42 8.65 10.52
CA MET A 1 -9.63 7.72 9.69
C MET A 1 -9.32 8.34 8.33
N ALA A 2 -8.06 8.33 7.94
CA ALA A 2 -7.58 8.70 6.62
C ALA A 2 -7.38 7.44 5.78
N LYS A 3 -7.54 7.57 4.46
CA LYS A 3 -7.33 6.49 3.51
C LYS A 3 -5.86 6.38 3.14
N TYR A 4 -5.34 5.16 3.12
CA TYR A 4 -3.97 4.86 2.71
C TYR A 4 -3.95 3.71 1.71
N ILE A 5 -3.05 3.81 0.72
CA ILE A 5 -2.58 2.64 -0.03
C ILE A 5 -1.26 2.17 0.58
N VAL A 6 -1.15 0.86 0.76
CA VAL A 6 0.05 0.19 1.24
C VAL A 6 0.62 -0.63 0.09
N GLU A 7 1.88 -0.38 -0.21
CA GLU A 7 2.68 -1.09 -1.20
C GLU A 7 3.72 -1.92 -0.48
N VAL A 8 3.67 -3.24 -0.63
CA VAL A 8 4.66 -4.15 -0.03
C VAL A 8 5.51 -4.79 -1.11
N TYR A 9 6.76 -4.35 -1.19
CA TYR A 9 7.73 -4.88 -2.14
C TYR A 9 8.35 -6.17 -1.62
N HIS A 10 8.58 -7.13 -2.50
CA HIS A 10 9.20 -8.41 -2.17
C HIS A 10 10.14 -8.89 -3.28
N SER A 11 10.86 -9.99 -3.01
CA SER A 11 11.88 -10.51 -3.92
C SER A 11 11.28 -10.93 -5.26
N PRO A 12 11.95 -10.66 -6.39
CA PRO A 12 11.57 -11.18 -7.70
C PRO A 12 11.93 -12.66 -7.91
N ASP A 13 12.68 -13.27 -6.98
CA ASP A 13 12.91 -14.72 -7.02
C ASP A 13 11.57 -15.47 -6.99
N LYS A 14 11.41 -16.45 -7.88
CA LYS A 14 10.13 -17.14 -8.09
C LYS A 14 9.61 -17.81 -6.82
N ILE A 15 10.49 -18.45 -6.06
CA ILE A 15 10.09 -19.19 -4.86
C ILE A 15 9.82 -18.21 -3.73
N GLU A 16 10.66 -17.20 -3.54
CA GLU A 16 10.45 -16.17 -2.50
C GLU A 16 9.20 -15.31 -2.77
N CYS A 17 8.89 -15.05 -4.03
CA CYS A 17 7.65 -14.39 -4.47
C CYS A 17 6.42 -15.21 -4.05
N LEU A 18 6.38 -16.49 -4.42
CA LEU A 18 5.27 -17.40 -4.05
C LEU A 18 5.16 -17.61 -2.53
N ARG A 19 6.30 -17.69 -1.82
CA ARG A 19 6.32 -17.77 -0.34
C ARG A 19 5.72 -16.52 0.29
N THR A 20 6.01 -15.34 -0.27
CA THR A 20 5.42 -14.09 0.21
C THR A 20 3.89 -14.09 0.05
N ILE A 21 3.39 -14.53 -1.11
CA ILE A 21 1.94 -14.69 -1.34
C ILE A 21 1.35 -15.65 -0.30
N GLN A 22 1.99 -16.80 -0.07
CA GLN A 22 1.54 -17.79 0.90
C GLN A 22 1.48 -17.22 2.33
N ILE A 23 2.49 -16.44 2.75
CA ILE A 23 2.52 -15.80 4.06
C ILE A 23 1.35 -14.82 4.22
N PHE A 24 1.06 -14.02 3.20
CA PHE A 24 -0.03 -13.05 3.24
C PHE A 24 -1.38 -13.74 3.37
N LEU A 25 -1.63 -14.76 2.53
CA LEU A 25 -2.86 -15.53 2.54
C LEU A 25 -3.08 -16.35 3.82
N SER A 26 -1.99 -16.71 4.54
CA SER A 26 -2.06 -17.47 5.80
C SER A 26 -2.03 -16.60 7.07
N SER A 27 -1.85 -15.29 6.94
CA SER A 27 -1.65 -14.37 8.08
C SER A 27 -2.87 -14.14 8.97
N GLY A 28 -4.07 -14.57 8.54
CA GLY A 28 -5.35 -14.29 9.23
C GLY A 28 -5.78 -12.81 9.20
N SER A 29 -4.98 -11.92 8.63
CA SER A 29 -5.32 -10.50 8.47
C SER A 29 -6.23 -10.31 7.26
N HIS A 30 -7.41 -9.72 7.47
CA HIS A 30 -8.33 -9.38 6.38
C HIS A 30 -7.66 -8.55 5.27
N PHE A 31 -6.79 -7.59 5.64
CA PHE A 31 -6.12 -6.75 4.65
C PHE A 31 -5.08 -7.50 3.81
N LEU A 32 -4.32 -8.40 4.43
CA LEU A 32 -3.26 -9.13 3.72
C LEU A 32 -3.84 -10.25 2.85
N THR A 33 -4.92 -10.88 3.29
CA THR A 33 -5.61 -11.96 2.56
C THR A 33 -6.35 -11.46 1.31
N HIS A 34 -6.71 -10.17 1.25
CA HIS A 34 -7.37 -9.53 0.11
C HIS A 34 -6.44 -8.53 -0.61
N ALA A 35 -5.12 -8.69 -0.47
CA ALA A 35 -4.19 -7.86 -1.22
C ALA A 35 -4.26 -8.18 -2.72
N ASP A 36 -4.13 -7.14 -3.54
CA ASP A 36 -3.93 -7.25 -4.98
C ASP A 36 -2.45 -7.47 -5.28
N TRP A 37 -2.14 -8.26 -6.32
CA TRP A 37 -0.78 -8.69 -6.62
C TRP A 37 -0.38 -8.33 -8.04
N GLY A 38 0.84 -7.82 -8.20
CA GLY A 38 1.43 -7.50 -9.50
C GLY A 38 2.28 -8.63 -10.08
N CYS A 39 2.49 -9.72 -9.32
CA CYS A 39 3.55 -10.69 -9.59
C CYS A 39 3.42 -11.37 -10.96
N LEU A 40 2.19 -11.56 -11.46
CA LEU A 40 1.94 -12.14 -12.78
C LEU A 40 2.20 -11.16 -13.93
N ASP A 41 2.31 -9.86 -13.63
CA ASP A 41 2.62 -8.77 -14.56
C ASP A 41 4.07 -8.27 -14.39
N GLY A 42 4.90 -8.99 -13.64
CA GLY A 42 6.31 -8.64 -13.38
C GLY A 42 6.53 -7.63 -12.25
N GLU A 43 5.46 -7.12 -11.64
CA GLU A 43 5.52 -6.21 -10.50
C GLU A 43 5.56 -7.02 -9.19
N HIS A 44 6.74 -7.20 -8.60
CA HIS A 44 6.92 -7.93 -7.34
C HIS A 44 6.51 -7.12 -6.12
N LYS A 45 5.21 -6.83 -6.07
CA LYS A 45 4.56 -5.96 -5.10
C LYS A 45 3.13 -6.43 -4.83
N ALA A 46 2.70 -6.26 -3.58
CA ALA A 46 1.31 -6.35 -3.17
C ALA A 46 0.75 -4.95 -2.87
N TRP A 47 -0.53 -4.73 -3.17
CA TRP A 47 -1.27 -3.53 -2.81
C TRP A 47 -2.48 -3.87 -1.96
N PHE A 48 -2.78 -3.00 -1.00
CA PHE A 48 -4.09 -2.98 -0.36
C PHE A 48 -4.39 -1.59 0.14
N ILE A 49 -5.68 -1.26 0.21
CA ILE A 49 -6.18 0.01 0.72
C ILE A 49 -6.78 -0.21 2.10
N MET A 50 -6.54 0.72 3.01
CA MET A 50 -7.15 0.72 4.34
C MET A 50 -7.41 2.14 4.84
N ASP A 51 -8.41 2.24 5.71
CA ASP A 51 -8.67 3.45 6.47
C ASP A 51 -8.10 3.26 7.88
N VAL A 52 -7.21 4.15 8.32
CA VAL A 52 -6.58 4.17 9.66
C VAL A 52 -6.33 5.62 10.08
N ASP A 53 -6.06 5.90 11.36
CA ASP A 53 -5.92 7.30 11.80
C ASP A 53 -4.55 7.89 11.46
N ARG A 54 -3.52 7.04 11.36
CA ARG A 54 -2.15 7.47 11.04
C ARG A 54 -1.36 6.40 10.30
N LYS A 55 -0.29 6.84 9.65
CA LYS A 55 0.58 6.01 8.79
C LYS A 55 1.18 4.81 9.54
N GLU A 56 1.50 4.97 10.82
CA GLU A 56 2.13 3.95 11.65
C GLU A 56 1.19 2.78 11.96
N GLU A 57 -0.13 3.01 11.93
CA GLU A 57 -1.13 1.94 12.09
C GLU A 57 -1.15 1.02 10.90
N ALA A 58 -1.12 1.58 9.68
CA ALA A 58 -1.04 0.80 8.45
C ALA A 58 0.23 -0.07 8.42
N LEU A 59 1.37 0.46 8.89
CA LEU A 59 2.63 -0.30 8.93
C LEU A 59 2.57 -1.50 9.89
N ARG A 60 1.79 -1.43 10.97
CA ARG A 60 1.69 -2.52 11.95
C ARG A 60 1.00 -3.75 11.37
N ILE A 61 0.08 -3.57 10.43
CA ILE A 61 -0.61 -4.67 9.73
C ILE A 61 0.36 -5.44 8.83
N VAL A 62 1.41 -4.79 8.31
CA VAL A 62 2.42 -5.45 7.49
C VAL A 62 3.31 -6.37 8.35
N PRO A 63 3.57 -7.62 7.91
CA PRO A 63 4.47 -8.52 8.63
C PRO A 63 5.87 -7.90 8.79
N SER A 64 6.50 -8.08 9.95
CA SER A 64 7.70 -7.35 10.37
C SER A 64 8.84 -7.39 9.34
N PHE A 65 9.05 -8.55 8.70
CA PHE A 65 10.07 -8.77 7.67
C PHE A 65 9.93 -7.80 6.48
N TYR A 66 8.70 -7.46 6.08
CA TYR A 66 8.44 -6.63 4.90
C TYR A 66 8.32 -5.13 5.20
N ARG A 67 8.26 -4.73 6.48
CA ARG A 67 8.04 -3.32 6.87
C ARG A 67 9.08 -2.36 6.31
N LYS A 68 10.35 -2.79 6.21
CA LYS A 68 11.43 -1.98 5.62
C LYS A 68 11.24 -1.73 4.12
N ASN A 69 10.58 -2.66 3.44
CA ASN A 69 10.29 -2.62 2.01
C ASN A 69 8.83 -2.26 1.75
N THR A 70 8.24 -1.43 2.63
CA THR A 70 6.84 -1.01 2.51
C THR A 70 6.78 0.49 2.29
N LYS A 71 6.00 0.91 1.29
CA LYS A 71 5.62 2.30 1.08
C LYS A 71 4.16 2.49 1.47
N ILE A 72 3.90 3.46 2.34
CA ILE A 72 2.53 3.82 2.76
C ILE A 72 2.27 5.23 2.29
N ILE A 73 1.18 5.41 1.55
CA ILE A 73 0.83 6.67 0.89
C ILE A 73 -0.57 7.07 1.33
N LYS A 74 -0.70 8.27 1.91
CA LYS A 74 -2.01 8.84 2.23
C LYS A 74 -2.70 9.21 0.92
N LEU A 75 -3.92 8.74 0.74
CA LEU A 75 -4.74 9.06 -0.42
C LEU A 75 -5.60 10.29 -0.12
N SER A 76 -5.60 11.23 -1.07
CA SER A 76 -6.46 12.41 -1.07
C SER A 76 -7.33 12.39 -2.31
N ARG A 77 -8.57 12.86 -2.18
CA ARG A 77 -9.42 13.18 -3.33
C ARG A 77 -9.54 14.69 -3.41
N PHE A 78 -9.59 15.20 -4.63
CA PHE A 78 -9.76 16.61 -4.89
C PHE A 78 -11.01 16.82 -5.71
N ASN A 79 -11.71 17.93 -5.47
CA ASN A 79 -12.64 18.49 -6.43
C ASN A 79 -11.95 19.59 -7.27
N LEU A 80 -12.59 19.97 -8.38
CA LEU A 80 -12.04 20.96 -9.31
C LEU A 80 -11.72 22.30 -8.60
N GLN A 81 -12.62 22.77 -7.75
CA GLN A 81 -12.45 24.05 -7.06
C GLN A 81 -11.24 24.07 -6.12
N GLU A 82 -10.99 22.97 -5.40
CA GLU A 82 -9.80 22.80 -4.56
C GLU A 82 -8.52 22.88 -5.38
N VAL A 83 -8.49 22.22 -6.55
CA VAL A 83 -7.33 22.26 -7.45
C VAL A 83 -7.10 23.67 -8.00
N GLU A 84 -8.16 24.34 -8.46
CA GLU A 84 -8.07 25.73 -8.94
C GLU A 84 -7.54 26.68 -7.87
N ASN A 85 -7.95 26.50 -6.61
CA ASN A 85 -7.45 27.30 -5.50
C ASN A 85 -5.96 27.04 -5.22
N LEU A 86 -5.53 25.79 -5.30
CA LEU A 86 -4.11 25.44 -5.14
C LEU A 86 -3.25 26.01 -6.26
N LEU A 87 -3.73 26.01 -7.50
CA LEU A 87 -3.01 26.61 -8.64
C LEU A 87 -2.82 28.11 -8.46
N LYS A 88 -3.88 28.84 -8.09
CA LYS A 88 -3.82 30.29 -7.83
C LYS A 88 -2.83 30.69 -6.74
N GLN A 89 -2.59 29.81 -5.76
CA GLN A 89 -1.61 30.06 -4.69
C GLN A 89 -0.15 29.97 -5.16
N HIS A 90 0.11 29.37 -6.33
CA HIS A 90 1.45 29.16 -6.88
C HIS A 90 1.75 30.03 -8.11
N GLU A 91 0.76 30.72 -8.66
CA GLU A 91 0.94 31.75 -9.67
C GLU A 91 1.37 33.06 -8.97
N ILE A 92 2.66 33.41 -9.11
CA ILE A 92 3.23 34.73 -8.76
C ILE A 92 2.98 35.69 -9.92
#